data_AF-A4EF56-F1
#
_entry.id   AF-A4EF56-F1
#
_cell.length_a   1.000
_cell.length_b   1.000
_cell.length_c   1.000
_cell.angle_alpha   90.00
_cell.angle_beta   90.00
_cell.angle_gamma   90.00
#
_symmetry.space_group_name_H-M   'P 1'
#
loop_
_entity.id
_entity.type
_entity.pdbx_description
1 polymer ?
#
loop_
_entity_poly.entity_id
_entity_poly.type
_entity_poly.pdbx_seq_one_letter_code
_entity_poly.pdbx_strand_id
1 'polypeptide(L)'
;MPANPISRARLFGSIATVVTTLTAIIMASLSVGPSGLIWAGVIATVALGYALWSFILHVRHPKAADAAWDEQNTIAHRDSLIFGFWAVLWVFIAFLGLSVTGHMDPAVAFYWLGPVLGAVPPAHYVVSVLRGRAE
;
A
#
# COMPACT_ATOMS: atom_id res chain seq x y z
N MET A 1 -24.92 2.23 -6.58
CA MET A 1 -25.30 1.01 -5.81
C MET A 1 -24.87 1.19 -4.37
N PRO A 2 -25.53 0.60 -3.34
CA PRO A 2 -25.06 0.75 -1.97
C PRO A 2 -23.67 0.12 -1.88
N ALA A 3 -22.64 0.97 -1.93
CA ALA A 3 -21.27 0.51 -2.14
C ALA A 3 -20.90 -0.51 -1.06
N ASN A 4 -20.53 -1.70 -1.52
CA ASN A 4 -20.25 -2.86 -0.70
C ASN A 4 -19.32 -2.48 0.48
N PRO A 5 -19.70 -2.77 1.74
CA PRO A 5 -18.91 -2.35 2.90
C PRO A 5 -17.49 -2.92 2.88
N ILE A 6 -17.29 -4.09 2.26
CA ILE A 6 -15.99 -4.73 2.09
C ILE A 6 -15.15 -3.96 1.07
N SER A 7 -15.72 -3.62 -0.09
CA SER A 7 -15.05 -2.82 -1.13
C SER A 7 -14.67 -1.43 -0.61
N ARG A 8 -15.53 -0.78 0.18
CA ARG A 8 -15.20 0.49 0.86
C ARG A 8 -14.09 0.35 1.87
N ALA A 9 -14.13 -0.68 2.71
CA ALA A 9 -13.09 -0.89 3.71
C ALA A 9 -11.72 -1.14 3.05
N ARG A 10 -11.69 -1.88 1.94
CA ARG A 10 -10.48 -2.05 1.13
C ARG A 10 -10.00 -0.75 0.52
N LEU A 11 -10.90 0.06 -0.03
CA LEU A 11 -10.54 1.37 -0.58
C LEU A 11 -9.94 2.28 0.50
N PHE A 12 -10.60 2.41 1.66
CA PHE A 12 -10.10 3.23 2.77
C PHE A 12 -8.78 2.70 3.33
N GLY A 13 -8.67 1.39 3.51
CA GLY A 13 -7.42 0.76 3.94
C GLY A 13 -6.27 1.03 2.96
N SER A 14 -6.54 0.87 1.67
CA SER A 14 -5.56 1.12 0.61
C SER A 14 -5.13 2.58 0.58
N ILE A 15 -6.07 3.53 0.66
CA ILE A 15 -5.79 4.96 0.74
C ILE A 15 -4.95 5.26 1.98
N ALA A 16 -5.32 4.74 3.15
CA ALA A 16 -4.61 4.97 4.40
C ALA A 16 -3.15 4.50 4.30
N THR A 17 -2.92 3.27 3.82
CA THR A 17 -1.56 2.73 3.64
C THR A 17 -0.73 3.57 2.68
N VAL A 18 -1.32 4.01 1.56
CA VAL A 18 -0.64 4.85 0.56
C VAL A 18 -0.30 6.22 1.14
N VAL A 19 -1.27 6.90 1.75
CA VAL A 19 -1.09 8.23 2.33
C VAL A 19 -0.04 8.19 3.43
N THR A 20 -0.15 7.26 4.38
CA THR A 20 0.82 7.15 5.49
C THR A 20 2.24 6.88 4.98
N THR A 21 2.38 6.01 3.97
CA THR A 21 3.69 5.70 3.38
C THR A 21 4.27 6.89 2.63
N LEU A 22 3.46 7.59 1.83
CA LEU A 22 3.89 8.81 1.13
C LEU A 22 4.27 9.91 2.11
N THR A 23 3.49 10.12 3.16
CA THR A 23 3.82 11.08 4.21
C THR A 23 5.16 10.72 4.86
N ALA A 24 5.40 9.45 5.20
CA ALA A 24 6.68 9.03 5.76
C ALA A 24 7.85 9.33 4.82
N ILE A 25 7.72 9.04 3.53
CA ILE A 25 8.76 9.31 2.53
C ILE A 25 9.01 10.81 2.38
N ILE A 26 7.96 11.62 2.26
CA ILE A 26 8.08 13.09 2.11
C ILE A 26 8.76 13.69 3.34
N MET A 27 8.30 13.31 4.54
CA MET A 27 8.82 13.81 5.80
C MET A 27 10.29 13.40 5.99
N ALA A 28 10.65 12.16 5.67
CA ALA A 28 12.03 11.70 5.69
C ALA A 28 12.91 12.46 4.69
N SER A 29 12.40 12.73 3.48
CA SER A 29 13.13 13.49 2.45
C SER A 29 13.37 14.94 2.86
N LEU A 30 12.45 15.53 3.62
CA LEU A 30 12.59 16.87 4.18
C LEU A 30 13.41 16.90 5.49
N SER A 31 13.85 15.73 5.99
CA SER A 31 14.47 15.60 7.31
C SER A 31 13.59 16.14 8.45
N VAL A 32 12.27 16.07 8.28
CA VAL A 32 11.28 16.55 9.26
C VAL A 32 10.61 15.36 9.91
N GLY A 33 10.47 15.41 11.24
CA GLY A 33 9.68 14.45 11.99
C GLY A 33 10.50 13.30 12.60
N PRO A 34 9.81 12.22 13.01
CA PRO A 34 10.43 11.18 13.82
C PRO A 34 11.35 10.28 13.00
N SER A 35 12.17 9.49 13.70
CA SER A 35 13.09 8.54 13.06
C SER A 35 12.35 7.54 12.16
N GLY A 36 13.07 6.97 11.19
CA GLY A 36 12.53 5.95 10.29
C GLY A 36 11.78 4.86 11.06
N LEU A 37 12.40 4.33 12.13
CA LEU A 37 11.82 3.28 12.98
C LEU A 37 10.40 3.60 13.49
N ILE A 38 10.18 4.84 13.90
CA ILE A 38 8.86 5.31 14.35
C ILE A 38 7.88 5.31 13.17
N TRP A 39 8.31 5.79 11.99
CA TRP A 39 7.49 5.73 10.78
C TRP A 39 7.10 4.30 10.38
N ALA A 40 8.00 3.31 10.45
CA ALA A 40 7.56 1.92 10.23
C ALA A 40 6.57 1.45 11.28
N GLY A 41 6.74 1.85 12.55
CA GLY A 41 5.76 1.56 13.59
C GLY A 41 4.37 2.11 13.24
N VAL A 42 4.31 3.35 12.75
CA VAL A 42 3.06 3.98 12.28
C VAL A 42 2.47 3.23 11.10
N ILE A 43 3.26 2.95 10.06
CA ILE A 43 2.82 2.22 8.86
C ILE A 43 2.32 0.81 9.23
N ALA A 44 3.05 0.09 10.07
CA ALA A 44 2.68 -1.24 10.55
C ALA A 44 1.37 -1.20 11.35
N THR A 45 1.19 -0.19 12.21
CA THR A 45 -0.06 -0.02 12.97
C THR A 45 -1.25 0.23 12.06
N VAL A 46 -1.08 1.08 11.02
CA VAL A 46 -2.13 1.32 10.01
C VAL A 46 -2.46 0.04 9.24
N ALA A 47 -1.44 -0.72 8.82
CA ALA A 47 -1.64 -1.98 8.10
C ALA A 47 -2.35 -3.04 8.96
N LEU A 48 -1.94 -3.20 10.22
CA LEU A 48 -2.56 -4.14 11.16
C LEU A 48 -4.00 -3.72 11.52
N GLY A 49 -4.22 -2.42 11.74
CA GLY A 49 -5.56 -1.88 11.98
C GLY A 49 -6.50 -2.13 10.81
N TYR A 50 -6.02 -1.90 9.58
CA TYR A 50 -6.77 -2.24 8.37
C TYR A 50 -7.04 -3.75 8.27
N ALA A 51 -6.04 -4.60 8.50
CA ALA A 51 -6.21 -6.06 8.45
C ALA A 51 -7.27 -6.54 9.46
N LEU A 52 -7.24 -6.03 10.69
CA LEU A 52 -8.20 -6.35 11.73
C LEU A 52 -9.61 -5.87 11.36
N TRP A 53 -9.74 -4.63 10.88
CA TRP A 53 -11.01 -4.08 10.43
C TRP A 53 -11.60 -4.88 9.26
N SER A 54 -10.78 -5.20 8.27
CA SER A 54 -11.16 -6.03 7.13
C SER A 54 -11.65 -7.40 7.59
N PHE A 55 -10.92 -8.05 8.51
CA PHE A 55 -11.31 -9.34 9.08
C PHE A 55 -12.69 -9.28 9.76
N ILE A 56 -12.92 -8.28 10.62
CA ILE A 56 -14.21 -8.09 11.29
C ILE A 56 -15.36 -7.95 10.28
N LEU A 57 -15.15 -7.19 9.21
CA LEU A 57 -16.17 -7.00 8.19
C LEU A 57 -16.44 -8.27 7.38
N HIS A 58 -15.41 -9.06 7.03
CA HIS A 58 -15.60 -10.33 6.34
C HIS A 58 -16.41 -11.33 7.17
N VAL A 59 -16.17 -11.37 8.49
CA VAL A 59 -16.94 -12.22 9.42
C VAL A 59 -18.38 -11.73 9.58
N ARG A 60 -18.61 -10.41 9.63
CA ARG A 60 -19.95 -9.82 9.80
C ARG A 60 -20.79 -9.82 8.52
N HIS A 61 -20.16 -9.76 7.35
CA HIS A 61 -20.82 -9.62 6.05
C HIS A 61 -20.30 -10.62 5.02
N PRO A 62 -20.42 -11.94 5.25
CA PRO A 62 -19.85 -12.97 4.37
C PRO A 62 -20.38 -12.87 2.93
N LYS A 63 -21.69 -12.65 2.76
CA LYS A 63 -22.31 -12.47 1.43
C LYS A 63 -21.78 -11.26 0.66
N ALA A 64 -21.38 -10.21 1.38
CA ALA A 64 -20.78 -9.02 0.78
C ALA A 64 -19.29 -9.24 0.46
N ALA A 65 -18.60 -10.13 1.19
CA ALA A 65 -17.23 -10.52 0.88
C ALA A 65 -17.17 -11.31 -0.44
N ASP A 66 -18.08 -12.26 -0.63
CA ASP A 66 -18.18 -13.02 -1.90
C ASP A 66 -18.46 -12.07 -3.07
N ALA A 67 -19.44 -11.16 -2.92
CA ALA A 67 -19.75 -10.16 -3.94
C ALA A 67 -18.58 -9.19 -4.19
N ALA A 68 -17.82 -8.79 -3.15
CA ALA A 68 -16.65 -7.93 -3.31
C ALA A 68 -15.51 -8.64 -4.05
N TRP A 69 -15.37 -9.95 -3.85
CA TRP A 69 -14.40 -10.76 -4.56
C TRP A 69 -14.75 -10.90 -6.04
N ASP A 70 -16.04 -11.02 -6.36
CA ASP A 70 -16.53 -11.04 -7.75
C ASP A 70 -16.43 -9.65 -8.43
N GLU A 71 -16.78 -8.57 -7.71
CA GLU A 71 -16.61 -7.17 -8.17
C GLU A 71 -15.14 -6.83 -8.42
N GLN A 72 -14.24 -7.37 -7.59
CA GLN A 72 -12.81 -7.34 -7.81
C GLN A 72 -12.42 -8.38 -8.84
N ASN A 73 -12.75 -8.08 -10.10
CA ASN A 73 -12.31 -8.84 -11.26
C ASN A 73 -10.87 -9.33 -11.03
N THR A 74 -10.66 -10.64 -10.96
CA THR A 74 -9.37 -11.24 -10.56
C THR A 74 -8.20 -10.68 -11.38
N ILE A 75 -8.50 -10.17 -12.58
CA ILE A 75 -7.66 -9.38 -13.46
C ILE A 75 -7.11 -8.12 -12.76
N ALA A 76 -7.94 -7.29 -12.13
CA ALA A 76 -7.51 -6.08 -11.43
C ALA A 76 -6.60 -6.38 -10.22
N HIS A 77 -6.86 -7.49 -9.51
CA HIS A 77 -5.98 -7.94 -8.44
C HIS A 77 -4.63 -8.41 -8.98
N ARG A 78 -4.64 -9.23 -10.04
CA ARG A 78 -3.43 -9.71 -10.71
C ARG A 78 -2.61 -8.55 -11.29
N ASP A 79 -3.26 -7.58 -11.92
CA ASP A 79 -2.63 -6.39 -12.48
C ASP A 79 -2.01 -5.53 -11.37
N SER A 80 -2.66 -5.41 -10.21
CA SER A 80 -2.08 -4.70 -9.06
C SER A 80 -0.82 -5.37 -8.51
N LEU A 81 -0.74 -6.70 -8.56
CA LEU A 81 0.43 -7.45 -8.12
C LEU A 81 1.58 -7.33 -9.13
N ILE A 82 1.27 -7.40 -10.43
CA ILE A 82 2.26 -7.22 -11.50
C ILE A 82 2.82 -5.79 -11.46
N PHE A 83 1.96 -4.78 -11.36
CA PHE A 83 2.39 -3.40 -11.19
C PHE A 83 3.19 -3.20 -9.90
N GLY A 84 2.71 -3.78 -8.80
CA GLY A 84 3.40 -3.91 -7.51
C GLY A 84 4.86 -4.33 -7.66
N PHE A 85 5.04 -5.48 -8.29
CA PHE A 85 6.35 -6.08 -8.56
C PHE A 85 7.25 -5.13 -9.37
N TRP A 86 6.77 -4.59 -10.49
CA TRP A 86 7.59 -3.73 -11.34
C TRP A 86 7.95 -2.40 -10.68
N ALA A 87 7.04 -1.74 -9.97
CA ALA A 87 7.36 -0.48 -9.33
C ALA A 87 8.34 -0.67 -8.17
N VAL A 88 8.20 -1.76 -7.41
CA VAL A 88 9.17 -2.12 -6.37
C VAL A 88 10.54 -2.40 -6.98
N LEU A 89 10.60 -3.12 -8.10
CA LEU A 89 11.85 -3.39 -8.80
C LEU A 89 12.54 -2.09 -9.25
N TRP A 90 11.78 -1.13 -9.78
CA TRP A 90 12.33 0.18 -10.15
C TRP A 90 12.88 0.94 -8.94
N VAL A 91 12.16 0.95 -7.82
CA VAL A 91 12.62 1.60 -6.59
C VAL A 91 13.85 0.88 -6.02
N PHE A 92 13.88 -0.45 -6.06
CA PHE A 92 15.06 -1.24 -5.69
C PHE A 92 16.28 -0.83 -6.51
N ILE A 93 16.15 -0.75 -7.84
CA ILE A 93 17.26 -0.36 -8.74
C ILE A 93 17.73 1.06 -8.44
N ALA A 94 16.80 2.00 -8.21
CA ALA A 94 17.14 3.38 -7.86
C ALA A 94 17.89 3.46 -6.53
N PHE A 95 17.40 2.79 -5.49
CA PHE A 95 18.06 2.73 -4.18
C PHE A 95 19.43 2.04 -4.25
N LEU A 96 19.54 0.95 -5.01
CA LEU A 96 20.81 0.28 -5.24
C LEU A 96 21.82 1.23 -5.92
N GLY A 97 21.40 1.99 -6.93
CA GLY A 97 22.25 2.98 -7.59
C GLY A 97 22.69 4.09 -6.63
N LEU A 98 21.78 4.61 -5.80
CA LEU A 98 22.10 5.62 -4.79
C LEU A 98 23.07 5.07 -3.72
N SER A 99 22.92 3.80 -3.33
CA SER A 99 23.82 3.16 -2.37
C SER A 99 25.20 2.88 -2.93
N VAL A 100 25.30 2.38 -4.16
CA VAL A 100 26.59 2.11 -4.82
C VAL A 100 27.36 3.42 -5.08
N THR A 101 26.65 4.52 -5.34
CA THR A 101 27.26 5.84 -5.55
C THR A 101 27.52 6.62 -4.25
N GLY A 102 27.24 6.02 -3.08
CA GLY A 102 27.48 6.64 -1.78
C GLY A 102 26.50 7.76 -1.40
N HIS A 103 25.42 7.96 -2.16
CA HIS A 103 24.39 8.97 -1.88
C HIS A 103 23.33 8.50 -0.87
N MET A 104 23.28 7.20 -0.56
CA MET A 104 22.31 6.63 0.38
C MET A 104 22.93 5.45 1.15
N ASP A 105 22.79 5.46 2.47
CA ASP A 105 23.20 4.33 3.30
C ASP A 105 22.42 3.04 2.91
N PRO A 106 23.10 1.90 2.66
CA PRO A 106 22.45 0.66 2.25
C PRO A 106 21.41 0.13 3.25
N ALA A 107 21.63 0.31 4.56
CA ALA A 107 20.67 -0.09 5.58
C ALA A 107 19.41 0.77 5.51
N VAL A 108 19.55 2.07 5.22
CA VAL A 108 18.42 2.98 5.00
C VAL A 108 17.67 2.63 3.71
N ALA A 109 18.39 2.32 2.62
CA ALA A 109 17.79 1.86 1.37
C ALA A 109 16.96 0.59 1.56
N PHE A 110 17.52 -0.42 2.23
CA PHE A 110 16.82 -1.67 2.52
C PHE A 110 15.60 -1.47 3.43
N TYR A 111 15.71 -0.56 4.39
CA TYR A 111 14.62 -0.20 5.28
C TYR A 111 13.41 0.39 4.54
N TRP A 112 13.64 1.30 3.59
CA TRP A 112 12.57 1.96 2.84
C TRP A 112 11.94 1.09 1.75
N LEU A 113 12.59 -0.01 1.37
CA LEU A 113 12.04 -0.98 0.41
C LEU A 113 10.77 -1.67 0.93
N GLY A 114 10.70 -1.97 2.23
CA GLY A 114 9.53 -2.61 2.86
C GLY A 114 8.24 -1.77 2.75
N PRO A 115 8.24 -0.49 3.16
CA PRO A 115 7.12 0.42 2.97
C PRO A 115 6.67 0.55 1.50
N VAL A 116 7.62 0.64 0.57
CA VAL A 116 7.31 0.71 -0.87
C VAL A 116 6.63 -0.57 -1.36
N LEU A 117 7.15 -1.74 -0.98
CA LEU A 117 6.53 -3.05 -1.23
C LEU A 117 5.08 -3.10 -0.74
N GLY A 118 4.81 -2.57 0.46
CA GLY A 118 3.48 -2.55 1.05
C GLY A 118 2.51 -1.56 0.39
N ALA A 119 3.00 -0.43 -0.14
CA ALA A 119 2.16 0.67 -0.62
C ALA A 119 1.88 0.65 -2.13
N VAL A 120 2.74 0.04 -2.95
CA VAL A 120 2.57 0.06 -4.41
C VAL A 120 1.31 -0.69 -4.90
N PRO A 121 1.02 -1.93 -4.47
CA PRO A 121 -0.21 -2.61 -4.90
C PRO A 121 -1.49 -1.86 -4.48
N PRO A 122 -1.60 -1.33 -3.23
CA PRO A 122 -2.69 -0.43 -2.85
C PRO A 122 -2.77 0.85 -3.69
N ALA A 123 -1.66 1.46 -4.05
CA ALA A 123 -1.65 2.67 -4.90
C ALA A 123 -2.24 2.38 -6.28
N HIS A 124 -1.87 1.24 -6.90
CA HIS A 124 -2.45 0.83 -8.18
C HIS A 124 -3.96 0.59 -8.07
N TYR A 125 -4.41 -0.05 -6.99
CA TYR A 125 -5.83 -0.27 -6.74
C TYR A 125 -6.59 1.06 -6.65
N VAL A 126 -6.10 2.03 -5.86
CA VAL A 126 -6.71 3.36 -5.74
C VAL A 126 -6.77 4.06 -7.10
N VAL A 127 -5.69 4.04 -7.87
CA VAL A 127 -5.67 4.65 -9.22
C VAL A 127 -6.65 3.96 -10.17
N SER A 128 -6.82 2.64 -10.05
CA SER A 128 -7.76 1.88 -10.88
C SER A 128 -9.21 2.21 -10.55
N VAL A 129 -9.55 2.37 -9.27
CA VAL A 129 -10.86 2.82 -8.81
C VAL A 129 -11.15 4.25 -9.31
N LEU A 130 -10.19 5.17 -9.16
CA LEU A 130 -10.35 6.56 -9.65
C LEU A 130 -10.52 6.65 -11.17
N ARG A 131 -9.99 5.69 -11.92
CA ARG A 131 -10.14 5.60 -13.38
C ARG A 131 -11.42 4.87 -13.81
N GLY A 132 -12.27 4.45 -12.88
CA GLY A 132 -13.48 3.66 -13.16
C GLY A 132 -13.18 2.27 -13.72
N ARG A 133 -11.98 1.74 -13.49
CA ARG A 133 -11.54 0.41 -13.96
C ARG A 133 -11.66 -0.69 -12.90
N ALA A 134 -12.01 -0.30 -11.67
CA ALA A 134 -12.31 -1.18 -10.54
C ALA A 134 -13.47 -0.56 -9.75
N GLU A 135 -14.35 -1.40 -9.23
CA GLU A 135 -15.47 -1.01 -8.34
C GLU A 135 -15.15 -1.31 -6.87
#